data_AF-A0A0F9DX29-F1
#
_entry.id   AF-A0A0F9DX29-F1
#
_cell.length_a   1.000
_cell.length_b   1.000
_cell.length_c   1.000
_cell.angle_alpha   90.00
_cell.angle_beta   90.00
_cell.angle_gamma   90.00
#
_symmetry.space_group_name_H-M   'P 1'
#
loop_
_entity.id
_entity.type
_entity.pdbx_description
1 polymer ?
#
loop_
_entity_poly.entity_id
_entity_poly.type
_entity_poly.pdbx_seq_one_letter_code
_entity_poly.pdbx_strand_id
1 'polypeptide(L)'
;MREVYIFDIDGCIMTPIFPESNNEETREKIVGDAVHNGNGLKLFPDFVKYYRKYCVQAESIFFITGRKKSEFGRLTDNHLRPLVDIKPFKVIYYPEAKSYKIRIYLNWKAKTIKTIIKSTTNKMHFNIFDDMNEYFSKIRKFGDNRDTQIHLTMIENENSWNQLLQ
;
A
#
# COMPACT_ATOMS: atom_id res chain seq x y z
N MET A 1 20.82 7.95 5.30
CA MET A 1 19.62 8.81 5.25
C MET A 1 18.48 8.01 5.86
N ARG A 2 17.57 8.61 6.63
CA ARG A 2 16.45 7.85 7.25
C ARG A 2 15.42 7.51 6.17
N GLU A 3 14.87 6.31 6.22
CA GLU A 3 13.98 5.80 5.17
C GLU A 3 12.54 5.65 5.66
N VAL A 4 11.61 6.06 4.80
CA VAL A 4 10.16 5.89 5.00
C VAL A 4 9.64 5.01 3.88
N TYR A 5 8.91 3.96 4.24
CA TYR A 5 8.31 3.06 3.27
C TYR A 5 6.80 3.26 3.21
N ILE A 6 6.27 3.34 2.00
CA ILE A 6 4.83 3.44 1.75
C ILE A 6 4.46 2.35 0.74
N PHE A 7 3.59 1.45 1.14
CA PHE A 7 3.13 0.35 0.29
C PHE A 7 1.63 0.47 0.05
N ASP A 8 1.17 0.28 -1.18
CA ASP A 8 -0.18 -0.21 -1.39
C ASP A 8 -0.33 -1.64 -0.86
N ILE A 9 -1.57 -2.09 -0.62
CA ILE A 9 -1.86 -3.46 -0.21
C ILE A 9 -2.27 -4.35 -1.40
N ASP A 10 -3.36 -3.98 -2.08
CA ASP A 10 -4.11 -4.86 -2.96
C ASP A 10 -3.51 -4.81 -4.37
N GLY A 11 -2.86 -5.89 -4.83
CA GLY A 11 -2.11 -5.92 -6.09
C GLY A 11 -0.62 -5.63 -5.90
N CYS A 12 -0.25 -4.91 -4.85
CA CYS A 12 1.13 -4.57 -4.54
C CYS A 12 1.83 -5.62 -3.66
N ILE A 13 1.35 -5.89 -2.45
CA ILE A 13 2.03 -6.82 -1.51
C ILE A 13 1.31 -8.16 -1.37
N MET A 14 0.12 -8.26 -1.95
CA MET A 14 -0.73 -9.44 -2.00
C MET A 14 -1.66 -9.35 -3.21
N THR A 15 -2.29 -10.45 -3.55
CA THR A 15 -3.30 -10.50 -4.61
C THR A 15 -4.46 -9.51 -4.32
N PRO A 16 -5.00 -8.80 -5.33
CA PRO A 16 -6.12 -7.88 -5.15
C PRO A 16 -7.37 -8.58 -4.60
N ILE A 17 -8.07 -7.94 -3.65
CA ILE A 17 -9.39 -8.41 -3.20
C ILE A 17 -10.49 -8.07 -4.23
N PHE A 18 -10.35 -6.98 -4.97
CA PHE A 18 -11.34 -6.53 -5.94
C PHE A 18 -10.91 -6.97 -7.35
N PRO A 19 -11.53 -8.00 -7.97
CA PRO A 19 -11.35 -8.25 -9.40
C PRO A 19 -11.88 -7.06 -10.22
N GLU A 20 -11.35 -6.89 -11.44
CA GLU A 20 -11.59 -5.75 -12.34
C GLU A 20 -13.07 -5.53 -12.78
N SER A 21 -14.03 -6.28 -12.26
CA SER A 21 -15.43 -6.24 -12.71
C SER A 21 -16.22 -5.05 -12.12
N ASN A 22 -16.72 -4.18 -13.01
CA ASN A 22 -17.43 -2.93 -12.73
C ASN A 22 -18.87 -3.04 -12.15
N ASN A 23 -19.30 -4.17 -11.58
CA ASN A 23 -20.69 -4.33 -11.12
C ASN A 23 -20.80 -4.33 -9.58
N GLU A 24 -21.70 -3.50 -9.03
CA GLU A 24 -21.96 -3.38 -7.59
C GLU A 24 -22.48 -4.69 -6.96
N GLU A 25 -23.28 -5.47 -7.71
CA GLU A 25 -23.75 -6.80 -7.32
C GLU A 25 -22.60 -7.82 -7.13
N THR A 26 -21.50 -7.64 -7.87
CA THR A 26 -20.29 -8.44 -7.69
C THR A 26 -19.55 -8.04 -6.43
N ARG A 27 -19.57 -6.76 -6.03
CA ARG A 27 -18.80 -6.25 -4.88
C ARG A 27 -19.29 -6.84 -3.56
N GLU A 28 -20.60 -6.89 -3.31
CA GLU A 28 -21.14 -7.49 -2.08
C GLU A 28 -20.80 -8.99 -1.99
N LYS A 29 -20.89 -9.70 -3.12
CA LYS A 29 -20.48 -11.10 -3.21
C LYS A 29 -18.97 -11.28 -2.99
N ILE A 30 -18.12 -10.43 -3.58
CA ILE A 30 -16.67 -10.41 -3.37
C ILE A 30 -16.33 -10.10 -1.91
N VAL A 31 -17.01 -9.14 -1.29
CA VAL A 31 -16.83 -8.79 0.13
C VAL A 31 -17.21 -9.99 0.99
N GLY A 32 -18.37 -10.59 0.74
CA GLY A 32 -18.84 -11.79 1.43
C GLY A 32 -17.84 -12.94 1.29
N ASP A 33 -17.43 -13.27 0.07
CA ASP A 33 -16.51 -14.37 -0.21
C ASP A 33 -15.10 -14.08 0.36
N ALA A 34 -14.58 -12.86 0.27
CA ALA A 34 -13.26 -12.51 0.82
C ALA A 34 -13.25 -12.51 2.36
N VAL A 35 -14.33 -12.05 2.99
CA VAL A 35 -14.46 -11.99 4.45
C VAL A 35 -14.75 -13.39 5.03
N HIS A 36 -15.53 -14.22 4.34
CA HIS A 36 -15.92 -15.57 4.81
C HIS A 36 -14.93 -16.67 4.41
N ASN A 37 -14.33 -16.60 3.21
CA ASN A 37 -13.49 -17.65 2.63
C ASN A 37 -12.00 -17.27 2.58
N GLY A 38 -11.50 -16.44 3.51
CA GLY A 38 -10.14 -15.87 3.57
C GLY A 38 -8.93 -16.84 3.53
N ASN A 39 -9.09 -18.06 3.04
CA ASN A 39 -8.08 -19.09 2.89
C ASN A 39 -7.12 -18.89 1.70
N GLY A 40 -7.39 -17.95 0.78
CA GLY A 40 -6.57 -17.76 -0.43
C GLY A 40 -5.68 -16.50 -0.48
N LEU A 41 -6.05 -15.44 0.25
CA LEU A 41 -5.38 -14.15 0.15
C LEU A 41 -4.22 -14.08 1.15
N LYS A 42 -2.99 -14.13 0.65
CA LYS A 42 -1.77 -14.09 1.45
C LYS A 42 -0.82 -13.03 0.92
N LEU A 43 0.05 -12.53 1.79
CA LEU A 43 1.20 -11.73 1.39
C LEU A 43 2.06 -12.52 0.41
N PHE A 44 2.59 -11.83 -0.61
CA PHE A 44 3.60 -12.39 -1.48
C PHE A 44 4.83 -12.81 -0.64
N PRO A 45 5.30 -14.07 -0.70
CA PRO A 45 6.45 -14.51 0.08
C PRO A 45 7.70 -13.66 -0.17
N ASP A 46 7.92 -13.22 -1.40
CA ASP A 46 9.07 -12.38 -1.74
C ASP A 46 8.93 -10.94 -1.21
N PHE A 47 7.70 -10.42 -1.09
CA PHE A 47 7.48 -9.19 -0.34
C PHE A 47 7.84 -9.35 1.14
N VAL A 48 7.48 -10.46 1.79
CA VAL A 48 7.84 -10.71 3.20
C VAL A 48 9.35 -10.78 3.38
N LYS A 49 10.08 -11.39 2.43
CA LYS A 49 11.55 -11.38 2.40
C LYS A 49 12.09 -9.97 2.24
N TYR A 50 11.56 -9.19 1.31
CA TYR A 50 11.94 -7.79 1.07
C TYR A 50 11.74 -6.95 2.34
N TYR A 51 10.56 -7.07 2.96
CA TYR A 51 10.21 -6.35 4.18
C TYR A 51 11.18 -6.66 5.32
N ARG A 52 11.53 -7.94 5.52
CA ARG A 52 12.51 -8.35 6.54
C ARG A 52 13.91 -7.83 6.25
N LYS A 53 14.33 -7.76 4.98
CA LYS A 53 15.67 -7.33 4.59
C LYS A 53 15.86 -5.81 4.72
N TYR A 54 14.89 -5.03 4.25
CA TYR A 54 15.06 -3.58 4.07
C TYR A 54 14.27 -2.74 5.08
N CYS A 55 13.11 -3.20 5.54
CA CYS A 55 12.20 -2.35 6.31
C CYS A 55 12.47 -2.36 7.82
N VAL A 56 13.31 -3.26 8.35
CA VAL A 56 13.61 -3.36 9.80
C VAL A 56 14.18 -2.05 10.35
N GLN A 57 15.05 -1.39 9.57
CA GLN A 57 15.69 -0.12 9.95
C GLN A 57 14.91 1.11 9.50
N ALA A 58 13.74 0.94 8.86
CA ALA A 58 12.92 2.07 8.43
C ALA A 58 12.56 2.97 9.62
N GLU A 59 12.53 4.28 9.40
CA GLU A 59 12.02 5.25 10.38
C GLU A 59 10.52 5.01 10.59
N SER A 60 9.78 4.83 9.50
CA SER A 60 8.35 4.58 9.53
C SER A 60 7.87 3.82 8.30
N ILE A 61 6.77 3.10 8.48
CA ILE A 61 6.15 2.29 7.44
C ILE A 61 4.65 2.57 7.42
N PHE A 62 4.14 2.79 6.22
CA PHE A 62 2.73 3.03 5.96
C PHE A 62 2.22 2.02 4.93
N PHE A 63 1.10 1.38 5.23
CA PHE A 63 0.30 0.65 4.26
C PHE A 63 -0.93 1.49 3.91
N ILE A 64 -1.16 1.76 2.62
CA ILE A 64 -2.33 2.48 2.14
C ILE A 64 -3.22 1.49 1.39
N THR A 65 -4.53 1.55 1.58
CA THR A 65 -5.45 0.62 0.91
C THR A 65 -6.74 1.29 0.47
N GLY A 66 -7.34 0.78 -0.61
CA GLY A 66 -8.68 1.11 -1.07
C GLY A 66 -9.81 0.54 -0.20
N ARG A 67 -9.47 -0.37 0.72
CA ARG A 67 -10.40 -1.02 1.64
C ARG A 67 -11.01 -0.03 2.63
N LYS A 68 -12.28 -0.28 3.01
CA LYS A 68 -12.95 0.36 4.14
C LYS A 68 -12.57 -0.34 5.43
N LYS A 69 -12.35 0.43 6.50
CA LYS A 69 -11.95 -0.15 7.78
C LYS A 69 -13.12 -0.91 8.42
N SER A 70 -14.32 -0.36 8.31
CA SER A 70 -15.56 -0.98 8.80
C SER A 70 -15.79 -2.37 8.21
N GLU A 71 -15.52 -2.53 6.91
CA GLU A 71 -15.76 -3.78 6.16
C GLU A 71 -14.58 -4.77 6.27
N PHE A 72 -13.34 -4.27 6.10
CA PHE A 72 -12.17 -5.13 5.88
C PHE A 72 -11.06 -4.97 6.92
N GLY A 73 -11.26 -4.17 7.98
CA GLY A 73 -10.21 -3.89 8.97
C GLY A 73 -9.64 -5.17 9.59
N ARG A 74 -10.51 -6.04 10.12
CA ARG A 74 -10.09 -7.32 10.71
C ARG A 74 -9.37 -8.23 9.73
N LEU A 75 -9.85 -8.32 8.48
CA LEU A 75 -9.21 -9.12 7.43
C LEU A 75 -7.82 -8.58 7.08
N THR A 76 -7.71 -7.25 6.96
CA THR A 76 -6.46 -6.56 6.64
C THR A 76 -5.44 -6.73 7.76
N ASP A 77 -5.86 -6.57 9.02
CA ASP A 77 -5.01 -6.78 10.19
C ASP A 77 -4.51 -8.24 10.26
N ASN A 78 -5.37 -9.22 9.94
CA ASN A 78 -4.97 -10.63 9.85
C ASN A 78 -3.93 -10.88 8.75
N HIS A 79 -4.11 -10.29 7.56
CA HIS A 79 -3.15 -10.47 6.45
C HIS A 79 -1.79 -9.84 6.76
N LEU A 80 -1.77 -8.69 7.44
CA LEU A 80 -0.54 -7.97 7.79
C LEU A 80 0.11 -8.46 9.09
N ARG A 81 -0.59 -9.30 9.88
CA ARG A 81 -0.09 -9.87 11.14
C ARG A 81 1.34 -10.44 11.05
N PRO A 82 1.75 -11.16 9.99
CA PRO A 82 3.11 -11.68 9.87
C PRO A 82 4.22 -10.61 9.86
N LEU A 83 3.89 -9.35 9.61
CA LEU A 83 4.85 -8.24 9.52
C LEU A 83 5.01 -7.48 10.85
N VAL A 84 4.05 -7.62 11.77
CA VAL A 84 3.98 -6.84 13.02
C VAL A 84 5.22 -7.05 13.88
N ASP A 85 5.68 -8.30 13.98
CA ASP A 85 6.87 -8.67 14.77
C ASP A 85 8.19 -8.30 14.06
N ILE A 86 8.14 -7.97 12.77
CA ILE A 86 9.32 -7.55 12.00
C ILE A 86 9.54 -6.04 12.19
N LYS A 87 8.49 -5.24 11.99
CA LYS A 87 8.53 -3.78 12.16
C LYS A 87 7.12 -3.22 12.35
N PRO A 88 6.87 -2.36 13.36
CA PRO A 88 5.58 -1.69 13.48
C PRO A 88 5.29 -0.77 12.29
N PHE A 89 4.02 -0.76 11.86
CA PHE A 89 3.54 0.01 10.73
C PHE A 89 2.19 0.66 11.03
N LYS A 90 1.78 1.59 10.17
CA LYS A 90 0.45 2.21 10.20
C LYS A 90 -0.33 1.84 8.95
N VAL A 91 -1.59 1.45 9.11
CA VAL A 91 -2.51 1.20 8.00
C VAL A 91 -3.41 2.43 7.81
N ILE A 92 -3.50 2.93 6.59
CA ILE A 92 -4.34 4.05 6.19
C ILE A 92 -5.41 3.54 5.23
N TYR A 93 -6.62 3.42 5.76
CA TYR A 93 -7.80 2.94 5.05
C TYR A 93 -8.44 4.04 4.20
N TYR A 94 -9.14 3.64 3.14
CA TYR A 94 -9.92 4.56 2.32
C TYR A 94 -11.10 5.14 3.14
N PRO A 95 -11.39 6.45 3.08
CA PRO A 95 -12.34 7.07 3.99
C PRO A 95 -13.75 6.54 3.82
N GLU A 96 -14.42 6.15 4.91
CA GLU A 96 -15.76 5.55 4.93
C GLU A 96 -16.78 6.33 4.07
N ALA A 97 -16.82 7.66 4.21
CA ALA A 97 -17.76 8.52 3.52
C ALA A 97 -17.58 8.64 1.99
N LYS A 98 -16.50 8.11 1.40
CA LYS A 98 -16.24 8.24 -0.04
C LYS A 98 -16.68 7.01 -0.82
N SER A 99 -17.46 7.19 -1.87
CA SER A 99 -17.65 6.11 -2.85
C SER A 99 -16.34 5.77 -3.56
N TYR A 100 -16.20 4.50 -3.95
CA TYR A 100 -15.04 4.06 -4.71
C TYR A 100 -15.24 4.42 -6.18
N LYS A 101 -14.40 5.32 -6.68
CA LYS A 101 -14.19 5.58 -8.11
C LYS A 101 -12.70 5.72 -8.32
N ILE A 102 -12.14 5.05 -9.32
CA ILE A 102 -10.69 4.95 -9.50
C ILE A 102 -9.98 6.32 -9.47
N ARG A 103 -10.50 7.30 -10.21
CA ARG A 103 -9.96 8.67 -10.22
C ARG A 103 -10.02 9.36 -8.85
N ILE A 104 -11.08 9.12 -8.06
CA ILE A 104 -11.24 9.69 -6.71
C ILE A 104 -10.25 9.02 -5.75
N TYR A 105 -10.11 7.70 -5.85
CA TYR A 105 -9.18 6.90 -5.05
C TYR A 105 -7.73 7.31 -5.30
N LEU A 106 -7.27 7.36 -6.56
CA LEU A 106 -5.90 7.76 -6.90
C LEU A 106 -5.58 9.20 -6.47
N ASN A 107 -6.55 10.12 -6.59
CA ASN A 107 -6.40 11.48 -6.07
C ASN A 107 -6.31 11.52 -4.54
N TRP A 108 -7.07 10.69 -3.84
CA TRP A 108 -6.98 10.57 -2.39
C TRP A 108 -5.63 9.98 -1.99
N LYS A 109 -5.19 8.88 -2.61
CA LYS A 109 -3.90 8.22 -2.34
C LYS A 109 -2.73 9.20 -2.50
N ALA A 110 -2.71 9.96 -3.60
CA ALA A 110 -1.70 11.01 -3.81
C ALA A 110 -1.71 12.10 -2.72
N LYS A 111 -2.90 12.55 -2.28
CA LYS A 111 -3.03 13.54 -1.19
C LYS A 111 -2.55 12.96 0.14
N THR A 112 -2.89 11.71 0.44
CA THR A 112 -2.43 11.00 1.65
C THR A 112 -0.92 10.92 1.69
N ILE A 113 -0.28 10.48 0.60
CA ILE A 113 1.18 10.39 0.50
C ILE A 113 1.83 11.77 0.65
N LYS A 114 1.26 12.80 0.02
CA LYS A 114 1.72 14.18 0.21
C LYS A 114 1.68 14.60 1.68
N THR A 115 0.61 14.26 2.41
CA THR A 115 0.50 14.55 3.84
C THR A 115 1.58 13.82 4.64
N ILE A 116 1.84 12.54 4.35
CA ILE A 116 2.91 11.76 4.99
C ILE A 116 4.26 12.46 4.77
N ILE A 117 4.61 12.75 3.52
CA ILE A 117 5.88 13.42 3.17
C ILE A 117 6.02 14.74 3.93
N LYS A 118 5.00 15.60 3.91
CA LYS A 118 5.03 16.90 4.59
C LYS A 118 5.09 16.82 6.11
N SER A 119 4.54 15.76 6.70
CA SER A 119 4.54 15.56 8.16
C SER A 119 5.85 15.01 8.71
N THR A 120 6.75 14.56 7.82
CA THR A 120 8.02 13.96 8.21
C THR A 120 9.13 15.02 8.18
N THR A 121 10.06 14.98 9.15
CA THR A 121 11.15 15.96 9.29
C THR A 121 12.17 15.93 8.13
N ASN A 122 12.97 16.99 7.97
CA ASN A 122 13.97 17.13 6.90
C ASN A 122 14.96 15.94 6.81
N LYS A 123 15.37 15.59 5.57
CA LYS A 123 16.33 14.52 5.17
C LYS A 123 15.80 13.09 5.27
N MET A 124 14.77 12.81 4.49
CA MET A 124 14.16 11.49 4.37
C MET A 124 14.23 10.96 2.94
N HIS A 125 14.41 9.65 2.82
CA HIS A 125 14.24 8.91 1.58
C HIS A 125 12.91 8.15 1.64
N PHE A 126 11.99 8.46 0.73
CA PHE A 126 10.68 7.83 0.64
C PHE A 126 10.71 6.75 -0.44
N ASN A 127 10.49 5.49 -0.06
CA ASN A 127 10.32 4.37 -0.96
C ASN A 127 8.82 4.05 -1.06
N ILE A 128 8.23 4.28 -2.23
CA ILE A 128 6.78 4.18 -2.47
C ILE A 128 6.52 3.09 -3.50
N PHE A 129 5.74 2.08 -3.13
CA PHE A 129 5.43 0.90 -3.94
C PHE A 129 3.93 0.82 -4.20
N ASP A 130 3.55 0.65 -5.45
CA ASP A 130 2.15 0.56 -5.87
C ASP A 130 2.05 -0.26 -7.15
N ASP A 131 0.95 -0.98 -7.34
CA ASP A 131 0.61 -1.66 -8.60
C ASP A 131 -0.01 -0.69 -9.62
N MET A 132 -0.44 0.50 -9.18
CA MET A 132 -0.96 1.57 -10.03
C MET A 132 -0.05 2.80 -10.03
N ASN A 133 0.32 3.33 -11.19
CA ASN A 133 1.31 4.40 -11.31
C ASN A 133 0.75 5.76 -11.75
N GLU A 134 -0.55 5.88 -12.06
CA GLU A 134 -1.11 7.07 -12.73
C GLU A 134 -1.05 8.34 -11.87
N TYR A 135 -0.80 8.19 -10.57
CA TYR A 135 -0.65 9.28 -9.62
C TYR A 135 0.81 9.59 -9.26
N PHE A 136 1.79 8.81 -9.71
CA PHE A 136 3.22 9.00 -9.42
C PHE A 136 3.72 10.36 -9.90
N SER A 137 3.27 10.81 -11.07
CA SER A 137 3.62 12.14 -11.61
C SER A 137 3.23 13.30 -10.67
N LYS A 138 2.14 13.13 -9.89
CA LYS A 138 1.72 14.12 -8.89
C LYS A 138 2.62 14.10 -7.66
N ILE A 139 3.22 12.96 -7.33
CA ILE A 139 4.10 12.79 -6.18
C ILE A 139 5.52 13.29 -6.46
N ARG A 140 6.05 13.04 -7.67
CA ARG A 140 7.41 13.48 -8.06
C ARG A 140 7.64 14.97 -7.81
N LYS A 141 6.62 15.80 -8.04
CA LYS A 141 6.63 17.26 -7.79
C LYS A 141 6.92 17.64 -6.32
N PHE A 142 6.87 16.71 -5.38
CA PHE A 142 7.21 16.94 -3.97
C PHE A 142 8.65 16.58 -3.62
N GLY A 143 9.36 15.86 -4.49
CA GLY A 143 10.77 15.48 -4.33
C GLY A 143 11.76 16.56 -4.80
N ASP A 144 11.29 17.66 -5.37
CA ASP A 144 12.14 18.74 -5.88
C ASP A 144 12.75 19.63 -4.78
N ASN A 145 12.53 19.31 -3.51
CA ASN A 145 13.12 20.02 -2.38
C ASN A 145 14.41 19.30 -1.95
N ARG A 146 15.52 20.04 -1.78
CA ARG A 146 16.91 19.51 -1.63
C ARG A 146 17.11 18.45 -0.52
N ASP A 147 16.18 18.34 0.42
CA ASP A 147 16.25 17.44 1.58
C ASP A 147 15.27 16.25 1.51
N THR A 148 14.60 16.01 0.38
CA THR A 148 13.63 14.91 0.22
C THR A 148 13.92 14.12 -1.03
N GLN A 149 14.26 12.83 -0.88
CA GLN A 149 14.39 11.92 -2.01
C GLN A 149 13.15 11.03 -2.08
N ILE A 150 12.61 10.83 -3.28
CA ILE A 150 11.43 9.99 -3.48
C ILE A 150 11.74 8.96 -4.57
N HIS A 151 11.71 7.70 -4.19
CA HIS A 151 11.76 6.55 -5.09
C HIS A 151 10.35 5.98 -5.26
N LEU A 152 9.89 5.91 -6.50
CA LEU A 152 8.58 5.40 -6.88
C LEU A 152 8.79 4.10 -7.66
N THR A 153 8.23 3.01 -7.16
CA THR A 153 8.40 1.67 -7.72
C THR A 153 7.03 1.11 -8.07
N MET A 154 6.87 0.73 -9.33
CA MET A 154 5.68 0.03 -9.78
C MET A 154 5.85 -1.47 -9.52
N ILE A 155 4.84 -2.10 -8.91
CA ILE A 155 4.77 -3.54 -8.72
C ILE A 155 3.84 -4.12 -9.78
N GLU A 156 4.40 -4.71 -10.82
CA GLU A 156 3.58 -5.25 -11.93
C GLU A 156 2.94 -6.59 -11.56
N ASN A 157 3.62 -7.37 -10.72
CA ASN A 157 3.17 -8.67 -10.23
C ASN A 157 4.07 -9.13 -9.07
N GLU A 158 3.78 -10.31 -8.53
CA GLU A 158 4.55 -10.93 -7.44
C GLU A 158 6.07 -11.02 -7.74
N ASN A 159 6.47 -11.28 -8.98
CA ASN A 159 7.90 -11.40 -9.35
C ASN A 159 8.64 -10.07 -9.28
N SER A 160 7.95 -8.92 -9.29
CA SER A 160 8.60 -7.61 -9.10
C SER A 160 9.35 -7.57 -7.77
N TRP A 161 8.85 -8.24 -6.71
CA TRP A 161 9.55 -8.32 -5.43
C TRP A 161 10.83 -9.14 -5.48
N ASN A 162 10.86 -10.20 -6.30
CA ASN A 162 12.06 -11.00 -6.50
C ASN A 162 13.17 -10.16 -7.16
N GLN A 163 12.83 -9.36 -8.17
CA GLN A 163 13.79 -8.47 -8.83
C GLN A 163 14.36 -7.41 -7.87
N LEU A 164 13.55 -6.91 -6.95
CA LEU A 164 13.98 -5.94 -5.92
C LEU A 164 14.86 -6.57 -4.81
N LEU A 165 14.93 -7.90 -4.74
CA LEU A 165 15.75 -8.62 -3.76
C LEU A 165 17.18 -8.93 -4.26
N GLN A 166 17.38 -8.91 -5.58
CA GLN A 166 18.66 -9.16 -6.27
C GLN A 166 19.62 -7.99 -6.06
#